data_AF-A0AAW2KKH7-F1
#
_entry.id   AF-A0AAW2KKH7-F1
#
_cell.length_a   1.000
_cell.length_b   1.000
_cell.length_c   1.000
_cell.angle_alpha   90.00
_cell.angle_beta   90.00
_cell.angle_gamma   90.00
#
_symmetry.space_group_name_H-M   'P 1'
#
loop_
_entity.id
_entity.type
_entity.pdbx_description
1 polymer ?
#
loop_
_entity_poly.entity_id
_entity_poly.type
_entity_poly.pdbx_seq_one_letter_code
_entity_poly.pdbx_strand_id
1 'polypeptide(L)'
;MKAFFKQHPHPNHNQRKELSDKLGLEPLQVKFWFQNKRTQLKTWHEHHKNSHFHNGNNELRVENMRCREALSNARCRACGRAIVVDGKSSNEHCLRVENAQLREQIEYLAAILAKFVGKPLENDVITPSSTAYN
;
A
#
# COMPACT_ATOMS: atom_id res chain seq x y z
N MET A 1 -40.91 17.46 19.35
CA MET A 1 -40.36 17.36 17.98
C MET A 1 -39.22 16.33 17.81
N LYS A 2 -38.09 16.40 18.55
CA LYS A 2 -36.96 15.45 18.42
C LYS A 2 -37.33 13.97 18.62
N ALA A 3 -38.17 13.64 19.60
CA ALA A 3 -38.63 12.27 19.84
C ALA A 3 -39.45 11.73 18.66
N PHE A 4 -40.34 12.56 18.10
CA PHE A 4 -41.15 12.21 16.93
C PHE A 4 -40.29 11.94 15.69
N PHE A 5 -39.22 12.70 15.48
CA PHE A 5 -38.28 12.50 14.37
C PHE A 5 -37.65 11.11 14.35
N LYS A 6 -37.36 10.52 15.52
CA LYS A 6 -36.77 9.18 15.61
C LYS A 6 -37.69 8.09 15.04
N GLN A 7 -39.00 8.29 15.15
CA GLN A 7 -40.03 7.35 14.67
C GLN A 7 -40.51 7.71 13.26
N HIS A 8 -40.56 9.00 12.94
CA HIS A 8 -41.08 9.54 11.69
C HIS A 8 -40.16 10.62 11.12
N PRO A 9 -39.01 10.27 10.52
CA PRO A 9 -38.06 11.25 9.95
C PRO A 9 -38.60 11.97 8.69
N HIS A 10 -39.63 11.40 8.06
CA HIS A 10 -40.33 11.94 6.90
C HIS A 10 -41.84 12.02 7.17
N PRO A 11 -42.28 12.95 8.03
CA PRO A 11 -43.68 13.05 8.38
C PRO A 11 -44.51 13.52 7.18
N ASN A 12 -45.68 12.89 7.00
CA ASN A 12 -46.65 13.27 5.97
C ASN A 12 -47.41 14.56 6.34
N HIS A 13 -48.35 15.00 5.51
CA HIS A 13 -49.09 16.24 5.76
C HIS A 13 -49.89 16.20 7.08
N ASN A 14 -50.64 15.12 7.33
CA ASN A 14 -51.48 14.98 8.53
C ASN A 14 -50.64 14.93 9.80
N GLN A 15 -49.54 14.18 9.79
CA GLN A 15 -48.59 14.10 10.90
C GLN A 15 -47.94 15.46 11.21
N ARG A 16 -47.62 16.25 10.17
CA ARG A 16 -47.09 17.60 10.36
C ARG A 16 -48.13 18.53 10.96
N LYS A 17 -49.39 18.45 10.53
CA LYS A 17 -50.50 19.26 11.06
C LYS A 17 -50.74 18.94 12.53
N GLU A 18 -50.89 17.67 12.87
CA GLU A 18 -51.09 17.23 14.26
C GLU A 18 -49.91 17.64 15.17
N LEU A 19 -48.68 17.52 14.67
CA LEU A 19 -47.49 17.95 15.40
C LEU A 19 -47.41 19.48 15.53
N SER A 20 -47.94 20.22 14.56
CA SER A 20 -48.09 21.67 14.59
C SER A 20 -49.01 22.08 15.73
N ASP A 21 -50.21 21.49 15.76
CA ASP A 21 -51.25 21.79 16.74
C ASP A 21 -50.76 21.48 18.16
N LYS A 22 -50.11 20.32 18.34
CA LYS A 22 -49.52 19.89 19.63
C LYS A 22 -48.40 20.80 20.13
N LEU A 23 -47.68 21.48 19.23
CA LEU A 23 -46.52 22.31 19.58
C LEU A 23 -46.81 23.81 19.51
N GLY A 24 -48.01 24.22 19.08
CA GLY A 24 -48.33 25.63 18.86
C GLY A 24 -47.46 26.29 17.80
N LEU A 25 -47.06 25.54 16.77
CA LEU A 25 -46.21 26.01 15.68
C LEU A 25 -47.00 26.10 14.38
N GLU A 26 -46.48 26.87 13.42
CA GLU A 26 -46.99 26.86 12.05
C GLU A 26 -46.57 25.58 11.30
N PRO A 27 -47.45 24.96 10.48
CA PRO A 27 -47.13 23.70 9.78
C PRO A 27 -45.88 23.80 8.91
N LEU A 28 -45.60 24.99 8.41
CA LEU A 28 -44.41 25.28 7.60
C LEU A 28 -43.12 25.23 8.44
N GLN A 29 -43.16 25.70 9.69
CA GLN A 29 -42.02 25.60 10.62
C GLN A 29 -41.70 24.13 10.92
N VAL A 30 -42.74 23.31 11.11
CA VAL A 30 -42.58 21.86 11.26
C VAL A 30 -41.91 21.28 10.01
N LYS A 31 -42.41 21.60 8.80
CA LYS A 31 -41.79 21.14 7.55
C LYS A 31 -40.29 21.49 7.47
N PHE A 32 -39.93 22.75 7.71
CA PHE A 32 -38.54 23.20 7.61
C PHE A 32 -37.66 22.60 8.70
N TRP A 33 -38.17 22.43 9.91
CA TRP A 33 -37.40 21.79 10.97
C TRP A 33 -37.01 20.36 10.60
N PHE A 34 -37.93 19.56 10.05
CA PHE A 34 -37.62 18.18 9.63
C PHE A 34 -36.65 18.15 8.45
N GLN A 35 -36.79 19.09 7.50
CA GLN A 35 -35.85 19.22 6.39
C GLN A 35 -34.44 19.55 6.89
N ASN A 36 -34.30 20.59 7.73
CA ASN A 36 -33.02 21.00 8.31
C ASN A 36 -32.42 19.89 9.17
N LYS A 37 -33.25 19.18 9.95
CA LYS A 37 -32.76 18.11 10.81
C LYS A 37 -32.16 16.95 10.02
N ARG A 38 -32.76 16.58 8.88
CA ARG A 38 -32.19 15.56 7.97
C ARG A 38 -30.88 16.03 7.35
N THR A 39 -30.81 17.27 6.87
CA THR A 39 -29.56 17.84 6.32
C THR A 39 -28.45 17.83 7.36
N GLN A 40 -28.72 18.30 8.58
CA GLN A 40 -27.75 18.28 9.69
C GLN A 40 -27.24 16.85 9.99
N LEU A 41 -28.13 15.87 10.03
CA LEU A 41 -27.75 14.47 10.25
C LEU A 41 -26.88 13.95 9.11
N LYS A 42 -27.23 14.23 7.85
CA LYS A 42 -26.44 13.83 6.69
C LYS A 42 -25.03 14.43 6.76
N THR A 43 -24.91 15.74 6.98
CA THR A 43 -23.63 16.44 7.11
C THR A 43 -22.79 15.89 8.27
N TRP A 44 -23.41 15.65 9.42
CA TRP A 44 -22.70 15.08 10.57
C TRP A 44 -22.15 13.67 10.28
N HIS A 45 -22.95 12.81 9.62
CA HIS A 45 -22.49 11.47 9.22
C HIS A 45 -21.37 11.53 8.19
N GLU A 46 -21.48 12.41 7.19
CA GLU A 46 -20.44 12.60 6.16
C GLU A 46 -19.13 13.08 6.79
N HIS A 47 -19.20 14.08 7.68
CA HIS A 47 -18.03 14.55 8.43
C HIS A 47 -17.39 13.44 9.27
N HIS A 48 -18.21 12.67 10.01
CA HIS A 48 -17.70 11.56 10.82
C HIS A 48 -17.04 10.47 9.96
N LYS A 49 -17.65 10.11 8.83
CA LYS A 49 -17.07 9.16 7.87
C LYS A 49 -15.76 9.68 7.30
N ASN A 50 -15.73 10.94 6.88
CA ASN A 50 -14.52 11.55 6.32
C ASN A 50 -13.39 11.62 7.35
N SER A 51 -13.69 11.99 8.60
CA SER A 51 -12.72 11.99 9.69
C SER A 51 -12.18 10.58 9.97
N HIS A 52 -13.03 9.55 9.98
CA HIS A 52 -12.60 8.16 10.13
C HIS A 52 -11.64 7.74 9.00
N PHE A 53 -12.00 8.01 7.74
CA PHE A 53 -11.12 7.69 6.61
C PHE A 53 -9.81 8.48 6.62
N HIS A 54 -9.85 9.76 7.01
CA HIS A 54 -8.66 10.58 7.13
C HIS A 54 -7.69 10.04 8.19
N ASN A 55 -8.21 9.64 9.36
CA ASN A 55 -7.42 9.06 10.43
C ASN A 55 -6.76 7.75 9.98
N GLY A 56 -7.52 6.83 9.38
CA GLY A 56 -6.97 5.58 8.85
C GLY A 56 -5.94 5.79 7.74
N ASN A 57 -6.14 6.79 6.87
CA ASN A 57 -5.15 7.15 5.85
C ASN A 57 -3.86 7.68 6.49
N ASN A 58 -3.96 8.53 7.52
CA ASN A 58 -2.80 9.04 8.23
C ASN A 58 -2.02 7.91 8.91
N GLU A 59 -2.71 6.98 9.58
CA GLU A 59 -2.09 5.78 10.17
C GLU A 59 -1.35 4.93 9.14
N LEU A 60 -2.00 4.65 8.01
CA LEU A 60 -1.37 3.90 6.91
C LEU A 60 -0.15 4.64 6.32
N ARG A 61 -0.19 5.96 6.23
CA ARG A 61 0.95 6.77 5.77
C ARG A 61 2.12 6.71 6.74
N VAL A 62 1.86 6.78 8.04
CA VAL A 62 2.88 6.64 9.08
C VAL A 62 3.51 5.25 9.02
N GLU A 63 2.71 4.19 8.94
CA GLU A 63 3.23 2.82 8.86
C GLU A 63 3.98 2.57 7.55
N ASN A 64 3.49 3.11 6.42
CA ASN A 64 4.20 3.03 5.15
C ASN A 64 5.57 3.73 5.21
N MET A 65 5.63 4.92 5.82
CA MET A 65 6.88 5.65 6.03
C MET A 65 7.85 4.82 6.88
N ARG A 66 7.37 4.26 8.00
CA ARG A 66 8.16 3.39 8.89
C ARG A 66 8.70 2.16 8.16
N CYS A 67 7.86 1.48 7.38
CA CYS A 67 8.26 0.33 6.58
C CYS A 67 9.30 0.71 5.53
N ARG A 68 9.11 1.83 4.83
CA ARG A 68 10.08 2.32 3.83
C ARG A 68 11.42 2.69 4.46
N GLU A 69 11.42 3.33 5.63
CA GLU A 69 12.65 3.62 6.38
C GLU A 69 13.35 2.34 6.85
N ALA A 70 12.60 1.38 7.40
CA ALA A 70 13.15 0.09 7.82
C ALA A 70 13.79 -0.65 6.64
N LEU A 71 13.14 -0.66 5.48
CA LEU A 71 13.68 -1.24 4.26
C LEU A 71 14.90 -0.49 3.72
N SER A 72 14.87 0.84 3.73
CA SER A 72 16.02 1.68 3.33
C SER A 72 17.26 1.40 4.20
N ASN A 73 17.06 1.12 5.48
CA ASN A 73 18.14 0.83 6.43
C ASN A 73 18.52 -0.66 6.47
N ALA A 74 17.71 -1.54 5.88
CA ALA A 74 17.98 -2.96 5.85
C ALA A 74 19.24 -3.23 5.00
N ARG A 75 20.12 -4.08 5.51
CA ARG A 75 21.35 -4.49 4.84
C ARG A 75 21.39 -5.99 4.66
N CYS A 76 21.95 -6.43 3.54
CA CYS A 76 22.20 -7.84 3.27
C CYS A 76 23.22 -8.40 4.28
N ARG A 77 22.89 -9.52 4.94
CA ARG A 77 23.80 -10.16 5.91
C ARG A 77 25.05 -10.76 5.27
N ALA A 78 25.01 -11.13 3.99
CA ALA A 78 26.13 -11.76 3.29
C ALA A 78 27.16 -10.76 2.74
N CYS A 79 26.72 -9.56 2.30
CA CYS A 79 27.62 -8.57 1.67
C CYS A 79 27.57 -7.15 2.26
N GLY A 80 26.72 -6.89 3.26
CA GLY A 80 26.64 -5.59 3.95
C GLY A 80 25.98 -4.44 3.19
N ARG A 81 25.58 -4.65 1.93
CA ARG A 81 24.94 -3.62 1.09
C ARG A 81 23.48 -3.38 1.46
N ALA A 82 23.02 -2.13 1.29
CA ALA A 82 21.65 -1.73 1.54
C ALA A 82 20.67 -2.41 0.57
N ILE A 83 19.48 -2.78 1.06
CA ILE A 83 18.41 -3.36 0.27
C ILE A 83 17.69 -2.24 -0.48
N VAL A 84 17.95 -2.11 -1.79
CA VAL A 84 17.24 -1.16 -2.65
C VAL A 84 15.88 -1.75 -3.04
N VAL A 85 14.80 -1.07 -2.65
CA VAL A 85 13.39 -1.53 -2.83
C VAL A 85 12.86 -1.34 -4.26
N ASP A 86 13.62 -0.69 -5.15
CA ASP A 86 13.18 -0.38 -6.51
C ASP A 86 13.44 -1.53 -7.51
N GLY A 87 12.88 -2.71 -7.21
CA GLY A 87 12.59 -3.79 -8.15
C GLY A 87 13.74 -4.59 -8.77
N LYS A 88 14.96 -4.05 -8.89
CA LYS A 88 16.13 -4.76 -9.46
C LYS A 88 17.40 -4.21 -8.85
N SER A 89 18.05 -4.92 -7.93
CA SER A 89 19.49 -4.67 -7.64
C SER A 89 20.09 -5.61 -6.59
N SER A 90 19.41 -5.88 -5.47
CA SER A 90 20.13 -6.51 -4.34
C SER A 90 20.53 -7.97 -4.61
N ASN A 91 19.65 -8.79 -5.20
CA ASN A 91 19.98 -10.17 -5.55
C ASN A 91 20.87 -10.26 -6.78
N GLU A 92 20.57 -9.49 -7.82
CA GLU A 92 21.32 -9.50 -9.08
C GLU A 92 22.78 -9.10 -8.86
N HIS A 93 23.03 -8.06 -8.06
CA HIS A 93 24.38 -7.63 -7.77
C HIS A 93 25.14 -8.63 -6.88
N CYS A 94 24.48 -9.28 -5.91
CA CYS A 94 25.08 -10.40 -5.16
C CYS A 94 25.48 -11.55 -6.07
N LEU A 95 24.58 -11.99 -6.96
CA LEU A 95 24.86 -13.05 -7.93
C LEU A 95 26.00 -12.69 -8.88
N ARG A 96 26.13 -11.42 -9.28
CA ARG A 96 27.27 -10.95 -10.09
C ARG A 96 28.60 -11.06 -9.34
N VAL A 97 28.63 -10.69 -8.05
CA VAL A 97 29.84 -10.79 -7.22
C VAL A 97 30.22 -12.25 -6.97
N GLU A 98 29.26 -13.10 -6.64
CA GLU A 98 29.48 -14.53 -6.43
C GLU A 98 29.98 -15.21 -7.71
N ASN A 99 29.38 -14.90 -8.87
CA ASN A 99 29.86 -15.39 -10.16
C ASN A 99 31.30 -14.96 -10.47
N ALA A 100 31.70 -13.74 -10.12
CA ALA A 100 33.07 -13.28 -10.32
C ALA A 100 34.05 -14.08 -9.46
N GLN A 101 33.71 -14.33 -8.19
CA GLN A 101 34.53 -15.13 -7.28
C GLN A 101 34.64 -16.60 -7.73
N LEU A 102 33.53 -17.19 -8.19
CA LEU A 102 33.54 -18.55 -8.73
C LEU A 102 34.40 -18.66 -9.99
N ARG A 103 34.35 -17.65 -10.87
CA ARG A 103 35.22 -17.59 -12.06
C ARG A 103 36.70 -17.54 -11.70
N GLU A 104 37.07 -16.70 -10.73
CA GLU A 104 38.47 -16.61 -10.25
C GLU A 104 38.94 -17.95 -9.65
N GLN A 105 38.08 -18.63 -8.89
CA GLN A 105 38.39 -19.96 -8.34
C GLN A 105 38.57 -21.01 -9.44
N ILE A 106 37.72 -21.00 -10.48
CA ILE A 106 37.86 -21.88 -11.64
C ILE A 106 39.18 -21.61 -12.36
N GLU A 107 39.51 -20.35 -12.60
CA GLU A 107 40.78 -19.96 -13.25
C GLU A 107 42.00 -20.39 -12.44
N TYR A 108 41.96 -20.21 -11.13
CA TYR A 108 43.02 -20.67 -10.22
C TYR A 108 43.21 -22.19 -10.27
N LEU A 109 42.12 -22.96 -10.17
CA LEU A 109 42.16 -24.42 -10.25
C LEU A 109 42.60 -24.91 -11.63
N ALA A 110 42.12 -24.28 -12.71
CA ALA A 110 42.55 -24.58 -14.07
C ALA A 110 44.05 -24.31 -14.29
N ALA A 111 44.58 -23.23 -13.71
CA ALA A 111 46.01 -22.92 -13.76
C ALA A 111 46.84 -23.94 -12.97
N ILE A 112 46.35 -24.42 -11.82
CA ILE A 112 46.97 -25.52 -11.07
C ILE A 112 46.96 -26.79 -11.91
N LEU A 113 45.79 -27.21 -12.41
CA LEU A 113 45.66 -28.41 -13.24
C LEU A 113 46.54 -28.36 -14.49
N ALA A 114 46.62 -27.21 -15.16
CA ALA A 114 47.50 -27.03 -16.32
C ALA A 114 48.99 -27.22 -15.99
N LYS A 115 49.43 -26.85 -14.79
CA LYS A 115 50.81 -27.10 -14.32
C LYS A 115 51.08 -28.58 -14.07
N PHE A 116 50.06 -29.36 -13.69
CA PHE A 116 50.18 -30.80 -13.47
C PHE A 116 49.93 -31.63 -14.75
N VAL A 117 49.19 -31.10 -15.74
CA VAL A 117 48.71 -31.86 -16.92
C VAL A 117 49.44 -31.48 -18.23
N GLY A 118 50.20 -30.39 -18.32
CA GLY A 118 51.12 -30.16 -19.46
C GLY A 118 50.51 -29.79 -20.83
N LYS A 119 49.21 -29.50 -20.93
CA LYS A 119 48.40 -29.00 -22.10
C LYS A 119 48.36 -29.88 -23.39
N PRO A 120 47.33 -29.73 -24.27
CA PRO A 120 46.08 -28.97 -24.17
C PRO A 120 44.81 -29.86 -24.23
N LEU A 121 43.70 -29.45 -23.60
CA LEU A 121 42.37 -29.91 -24.00
C LEU A 121 41.81 -28.90 -24.99
N GLU A 122 41.58 -29.36 -26.21
CA GLU A 122 40.99 -28.61 -27.30
C GLU A 122 39.60 -28.07 -26.93
N ASN A 123 39.33 -26.91 -27.52
CA ASN A 123 38.10 -26.14 -27.54
C ASN A 123 36.80 -26.97 -27.45
N ASP A 124 36.01 -26.71 -26.40
CA ASP A 124 34.56 -26.63 -26.53
C ASP A 124 34.12 -25.27 -26.03
N VAL A 125 34.13 -24.31 -26.96
CA VAL A 125 33.44 -23.03 -26.80
C VAL A 125 31.95 -23.33 -26.70
N ILE A 126 31.44 -23.46 -25.48
CA ILE A 126 30.00 -23.33 -25.23
C ILE A 126 29.70 -21.83 -25.30
N THR A 127 29.30 -21.38 -26.49
CA THR A 127 28.63 -20.09 -26.67
C THR A 127 27.35 -20.08 -25.84
N PRO A 128 27.11 -19.09 -24.95
CA PRO A 128 25.78 -18.86 -24.45
C PRO A 128 24.96 -18.28 -25.59
N SER A 129 24.04 -19.10 -26.11
CA SER A 129 23.07 -18.71 -27.11
C SER A 129 22.27 -17.51 -26.59
N SER A 130 22.50 -16.35 -27.18
CA SER A 130 21.62 -15.19 -27.05
C SER A 130 20.41 -15.44 -27.94
N THR A 131 19.32 -15.94 -27.37
CA THR A 131 17.99 -15.82 -27.97
C THR A 131 17.00 -15.26 -26.96
N ALA A 132 16.76 -13.96 -27.15
CA ALA A 132 15.55 -13.20 -26.93
C ALA A 132 14.36 -13.91 -26.28
N TYR A 133 13.83 -13.31 -25.22
CA TYR A 133 12.41 -13.39 -24.89
C TYR A 133 11.84 -11.97 -24.71
N ASN A 134 10.70 -11.79 -25.39
CA ASN A 134 9.86 -10.60 -25.48
C ASN A 134 9.34 -10.12 -24.12
#